data_AF-A0A536M016-F1
#
_entry.id   AF-A0A536M016-F1
#
_cell.length_a   1.000
_cell.length_b   1.000
_cell.length_c   1.000
_cell.angle_alpha   90.00
_cell.angle_beta   90.00
_cell.angle_gamma   90.00
#
_symmetry.space_group_name_H-M   'P 1'
#
loop_
_entity.id
_entity.type
_entity.pdbx_description
1 polymer ?
#
loop_
_entity_poly.entity_id
_entity_poly.type
_entity_poly.pdbx_seq_one_letter_code
_entity_poly.pdbx_strand_id
1 'polypeptide(L)'
;MKGLRLAGILWLVGGVISVVLTIVFRTDALQWVLTIASGLVAVVLGLWLSVRPNMAIVPWSIAVGIAWLIIYAVLTTQQAGELVAWSTDVFLAVIGVAAAVVAYAAARVTPTADGPP
;
A
#
# COMPACT_ATOMS: atom_id res chain seq x y z
N MET A 1 4.02 1.90 19.29
CA MET A 1 4.04 1.37 17.89
C MET A 1 4.26 2.48 16.87
N LYS A 2 5.39 3.21 16.93
CA LYS A 2 5.67 4.32 15.99
C LYS A 2 5.83 3.83 14.54
N GLY A 3 6.45 2.66 14.35
CA GLY A 3 6.62 2.04 13.03
C GLY A 3 5.31 1.68 12.33
N LEU A 4 4.31 1.17 13.06
CA LEU A 4 2.98 0.88 12.47
C LEU A 4 2.27 2.16 12.02
N ARG A 5 2.41 3.27 12.76
CA ARG A 5 1.88 4.57 12.31
C ARG A 5 2.56 5.08 11.05
N LEU A 6 3.88 4.88 10.92
CA LEU A 6 4.62 5.21 9.70
C LEU A 6 4.13 4.38 8.51
N ALA A 7 3.96 3.07 8.68
CA ALA A 7 3.34 2.22 7.66
C ALA A 7 1.94 2.72 7.28
N GLY A 8 1.15 3.14 8.28
CA GLY A 8 -0.16 3.74 8.06
C GLY A 8 -0.11 5.02 7.21
N ILE A 9 0.83 5.91 7.48
CA ILE A 9 1.05 7.14 6.70
C ILE A 9 1.43 6.79 5.25
N LEU A 10 2.32 5.82 5.05
CA LEU A 10 2.70 5.38 3.70
C LEU A 10 1.50 4.83 2.92
N TRP A 11 0.63 4.04 3.56
CA TRP A 11 -0.61 3.57 2.96
C TRP A 11 -1.58 4.70 2.62
N LEU A 12 -1.73 5.70 3.50
CA LEU A 12 -2.55 6.88 3.23
C LEU A 12 -2.04 7.65 2.01
N VAL A 13 -0.73 7.94 1.97
CA VAL A 13 -0.09 8.66 0.87
C VAL A 13 -0.24 7.88 -0.44
N GLY A 14 0.09 6.58 -0.43
CA GLY A 14 -0.06 5.72 -1.60
C GLY A 14 -1.49 5.62 -2.09
N GLY A 15 -2.46 5.47 -1.19
CA GLY A 15 -3.88 5.39 -1.51
C GLY A 15 -4.43 6.69 -2.12
N VAL A 16 -4.09 7.84 -1.53
CA VAL A 16 -4.51 9.15 -2.05
C VAL A 16 -3.87 9.43 -3.41
N ILE A 17 -2.57 9.23 -3.54
CA ILE A 17 -1.86 9.45 -4.81
C ILE A 17 -2.40 8.51 -5.89
N SER A 18 -2.68 7.24 -5.57
CA SER A 18 -3.33 6.29 -6.47
C SER A 18 -4.62 6.85 -7.07
N VAL A 19 -5.51 7.36 -6.23
CA VAL A 19 -6.79 7.94 -6.68
C VAL A 19 -6.56 9.17 -7.56
N VAL A 20 -5.66 10.07 -7.17
CA VAL A 20 -5.34 11.27 -7.96
C VAL A 20 -4.78 10.90 -9.33
N LEU A 21 -3.80 9.99 -9.39
CA LEU A 21 -3.21 9.54 -10.64
C LEU A 21 -4.21 8.81 -11.53
N THR A 22 -5.17 8.11 -10.92
CA THR A 22 -6.27 7.48 -11.66
C THR A 22 -7.09 8.51 -12.42
N ILE A 23 -7.51 9.57 -11.73
CA ILE A 23 -8.34 10.62 -12.31
C ILE A 23 -7.58 11.36 -13.44
N VAL A 24 -6.27 11.55 -13.29
CA VAL A 24 -5.47 12.32 -14.24
C VAL A 24 -5.03 11.50 -15.46
N PHE A 25 -4.62 10.24 -15.26
CA PHE A 25 -3.91 9.47 -16.28
C PHE A 25 -4.64 8.23 -16.80
N ARG A 26 -5.75 7.81 -16.17
CA ARG A 26 -6.46 6.58 -16.55
C ARG A 26 -7.75 6.91 -17.29
N THR A 27 -7.94 6.27 -18.44
CA THR A 27 -9.16 6.37 -19.25
C THR A 27 -9.89 5.03 -19.39
N ASP A 28 -9.16 3.93 -19.19
CA ASP A 28 -9.74 2.58 -19.21
C ASP A 28 -10.54 2.31 -17.93
N ALA A 29 -11.75 1.78 -18.10
CA ALA A 29 -12.70 1.54 -17.01
C ALA A 29 -12.20 0.49 -16.01
N LEU A 30 -11.53 -0.57 -16.48
CA LEU A 30 -11.01 -1.61 -15.61
C LEU A 30 -9.85 -1.07 -14.77
N GLN A 31 -8.93 -0.31 -15.39
CA GLN A 31 -7.84 0.35 -14.67
C GLN A 31 -8.40 1.30 -13.61
N TRP A 32 -9.45 2.08 -13.94
CA TRP A 32 -10.15 2.96 -13.02
C TRP A 32 -10.67 2.22 -11.78
N VAL A 33 -11.40 1.12 -11.99
CA VAL A 33 -11.98 0.34 -10.89
C VAL A 33 -10.87 -0.25 -10.01
N LEU A 34 -9.83 -0.83 -10.60
CA LEU A 34 -8.74 -1.46 -9.84
C LEU A 34 -7.97 -0.45 -8.98
N THR A 35 -7.62 0.69 -9.55
CA THR A 35 -6.79 1.71 -8.88
C THR A 35 -7.57 2.52 -7.84
N ILE A 36 -8.85 2.81 -8.07
CA ILE A 36 -9.70 3.44 -7.04
C ILE A 36 -9.99 2.45 -5.91
N ALA A 37 -10.42 1.22 -6.23
CA ALA A 37 -10.75 0.23 -5.20
C ALA A 37 -9.52 -0.09 -4.32
N SER A 38 -8.36 -0.34 -4.94
CA SER A 38 -7.13 -0.55 -4.19
C SER A 38 -6.70 0.69 -3.40
N GLY A 39 -6.83 1.89 -3.98
CA GLY A 39 -6.56 3.16 -3.30
C GLY A 39 -7.42 3.35 -2.04
N LEU A 40 -8.72 3.04 -2.11
CA LEU A 40 -9.62 3.10 -0.97
C LEU A 40 -9.24 2.07 0.11
N VAL A 41 -8.91 0.84 -0.28
CA VAL A 41 -8.41 -0.19 0.66
C VAL A 41 -7.15 0.30 1.38
N ALA A 42 -6.20 0.88 0.63
CA ALA A 42 -5.00 1.47 1.20
C ALA A 42 -5.31 2.61 2.17
N VAL A 43 -6.24 3.52 1.83
CA VAL A 43 -6.66 4.59 2.74
C VAL A 43 -7.26 4.03 4.03
N VAL A 44 -8.17 3.07 3.94
CA VAL A 44 -8.81 2.45 5.12
C VAL A 44 -7.76 1.77 6.01
N LEU A 45 -6.86 0.99 5.41
CA LEU A 45 -5.76 0.34 6.12
C LEU A 45 -4.83 1.37 6.77
N GLY A 46 -4.49 2.44 6.04
CA GLY A 46 -3.64 3.52 6.50
C GLY A 46 -4.23 4.29 7.68
N LEU A 47 -5.53 4.60 7.63
CA LEU A 47 -6.27 5.19 8.74
C LEU A 47 -6.25 4.29 9.97
N TRP A 48 -6.51 2.99 9.80
CA TRP A 48 -6.53 2.05 10.91
C TRP A 48 -5.15 1.95 11.59
N LEU A 49 -4.09 1.73 10.82
CA LEU A 49 -2.71 1.69 11.30
C LEU A 49 -2.28 2.99 12.00
N SER A 50 -2.79 4.13 11.57
CA SER A 50 -2.46 5.45 12.14
C SER A 50 -3.19 5.72 13.46
N VAL A 51 -4.50 5.46 13.50
CA VAL A 51 -5.37 5.83 14.64
C VAL A 51 -5.34 4.76 15.74
N ARG A 52 -5.43 3.48 15.37
CA ARG A 52 -5.47 2.35 16.31
C ARG A 52 -4.50 1.23 15.89
N PRO A 53 -3.18 1.49 15.90
CA PRO A 53 -2.20 0.46 15.58
C PRO A 53 -2.37 -0.74 16.52
N ASN A 54 -2.41 -1.95 15.96
CA ASN A 54 -2.36 -3.21 16.70
C ASN A 54 -1.55 -4.24 15.89
N MET A 55 -1.14 -5.34 16.51
CA MET A 55 -0.33 -6.36 15.82
C MET A 55 -1.16 -7.26 14.89
N ALA A 56 -2.47 -7.41 15.15
CA ALA A 56 -3.37 -8.23 14.36
C ALA A 56 -3.57 -7.71 12.93
N ILE A 57 -3.28 -6.43 12.66
CA ILE A 57 -3.41 -5.82 11.33
C ILE A 57 -2.18 -6.01 10.44
N VAL A 58 -1.05 -6.45 11.00
CA VAL A 58 0.20 -6.60 10.24
C VAL A 58 0.06 -7.62 9.09
N PRO A 59 -0.56 -8.81 9.28
CA PRO A 59 -0.81 -9.74 8.17
C PRO A 59 -1.65 -9.13 7.06
N TRP A 60 -2.65 -8.31 7.42
CA TRP A 60 -3.48 -7.58 6.44
C TRP A 60 -2.67 -6.55 5.66
N SER A 61 -1.77 -5.82 6.31
CA SER A 61 -0.86 -4.90 5.62
C SER A 61 0.05 -5.62 4.62
N ILE A 62 0.50 -6.83 4.93
CA ILE A 62 1.32 -7.64 4.03
C ILE A 62 0.47 -8.14 2.85
N ALA A 63 -0.72 -8.68 3.12
CA ALA A 63 -1.63 -9.17 2.09
C ALA A 63 -2.03 -8.06 1.10
N VAL A 64 -2.37 -6.88 1.62
CA VAL A 64 -2.65 -5.69 0.79
C VAL A 64 -1.40 -5.25 0.03
N GLY A 65 -0.22 -5.28 0.66
CA GLY A 65 1.07 -5.05 -0.02
C GLY A 65 1.31 -5.94 -1.23
N ILE A 66 1.04 -7.23 -1.10
CA ILE A 66 1.19 -8.22 -2.18
C ILE A 66 0.17 -7.95 -3.29
N ALA A 67 -1.11 -7.78 -2.95
CA ALA A 67 -2.17 -7.49 -3.93
C ALA A 67 -1.88 -6.19 -4.69
N TRP A 68 -1.45 -5.15 -3.96
CA TRP A 68 -1.04 -3.86 -4.52
C TRP A 68 0.11 -4.04 -5.50
N LEU A 69 1.19 -4.74 -5.11
CA LEU A 69 2.32 -4.99 -5.99
C LEU A 69 1.91 -5.72 -7.28
N ILE A 70 1.04 -6.74 -7.18
CA ILE A 70 0.53 -7.47 -8.34
C ILE A 70 -0.24 -6.54 -9.28
N ILE A 71 -1.15 -5.71 -8.73
CA ILE A 71 -1.94 -4.76 -9.52
C ILE A 71 -1.00 -3.82 -10.28
N TYR A 72 -0.06 -3.17 -9.60
CA TYR A 72 0.82 -2.20 -10.24
C TYR A 72 1.85 -2.83 -11.16
N ALA A 73 2.29 -4.06 -10.92
CA ALA A 73 3.11 -4.80 -11.88
C ALA A 73 2.35 -5.09 -13.18
N VAL A 74 1.09 -5.50 -13.10
CA VAL A 74 0.25 -5.73 -14.28
C VAL A 74 0.02 -4.41 -15.02
N LEU A 75 -0.32 -3.33 -14.33
CA LEU A 75 -0.52 -2.02 -14.97
C LEU A 75 0.76 -1.48 -15.63
N THR A 76 1.91 -1.62 -14.96
CA THR A 76 3.22 -1.25 -15.51
C THR A 76 3.49 -1.95 -16.85
N THR A 77 3.20 -3.26 -16.93
CA THR A 77 3.41 -4.03 -18.17
C THR A 77 2.44 -3.63 -19.28
N GLN A 78 1.16 -3.38 -18.95
CA GLN A 78 0.16 -2.91 -19.90
C GLN A 78 0.50 -1.53 -20.48
N GLN A 79 1.25 -0.71 -19.74
CA GLN A 79 1.55 0.67 -20.10
C GLN A 79 3.02 0.93 -20.43
N ALA A 80 3.79 -0.12 -20.71
CA ALA A 80 5.23 0.01 -20.99
C ALA A 80 5.55 0.96 -22.18
N GLY A 81 4.58 1.22 -23.06
CA GLY A 81 4.72 2.16 -24.17
C GLY A 81 4.54 3.65 -23.81
N GLU A 82 4.09 3.97 -22.60
CA GLU A 82 3.81 5.35 -22.15
C GLU A 82 4.63 5.68 -20.89
N LEU A 83 5.67 6.51 -21.04
CA LEU A 83 6.68 6.76 -20.00
C LEU A 83 6.06 7.24 -18.68
N VAL A 84 5.12 8.18 -18.77
CA VAL A 84 4.49 8.77 -17.59
C VAL A 84 3.64 7.74 -16.87
N ALA A 85 2.90 6.92 -17.61
CA ALA A 85 1.96 5.97 -17.04
C ALA A 85 2.68 4.84 -16.28
N TRP A 86 3.63 4.14 -16.92
CA TRP A 86 4.33 3.04 -16.25
C TRP A 86 5.23 3.53 -15.10
N SER A 87 5.82 4.73 -15.21
CA SER A 87 6.67 5.27 -14.14
C SER A 87 5.86 5.58 -12.88
N THR A 88 4.64 6.09 -13.04
CA THR A 88 3.73 6.29 -11.91
C THR A 88 3.27 4.99 -11.26
N ASP A 89 3.09 3.91 -12.05
CA ASP A 89 2.77 2.59 -11.50
C ASP A 89 3.91 2.00 -10.68
N VAL A 90 5.14 2.11 -11.19
CA VAL A 90 6.33 1.68 -10.44
C VAL A 90 6.48 2.47 -9.15
N PHE A 91 6.27 3.79 -9.20
CA PHE A 91 6.29 4.63 -8.01
C PHE A 91 5.25 4.19 -6.96
N LEU A 92 4.01 3.94 -7.39
CA LEU A 92 2.96 3.45 -6.49
C LEU A 92 3.28 2.05 -5.94
N ALA A 93 3.83 1.16 -6.76
CA ALA A 93 4.27 -0.17 -6.33
C ALA A 93 5.30 -0.06 -5.19
N VAL A 94 6.30 0.81 -5.34
CA VAL A 94 7.35 1.04 -4.34
C VAL A 94 6.77 1.55 -3.03
N ILE A 95 5.81 2.47 -3.05
CA ILE A 95 5.16 2.97 -1.84
C ILE A 95 4.44 1.84 -1.09
N GLY A 96 3.65 1.03 -1.81
CA GLY A 96 2.92 -0.10 -1.21
C GLY A 96 3.85 -1.15 -0.59
N VAL A 97 4.96 -1.47 -1.28
CA VAL A 97 6.00 -2.37 -0.75
C VAL A 97 6.65 -1.77 0.49
N ALA A 98 7.04 -0.50 0.46
CA ALA A 98 7.64 0.18 1.61
C ALA A 98 6.68 0.16 2.82
N ALA A 99 5.40 0.44 2.61
CA ALA A 99 4.39 0.40 3.67
C ALA A 99 4.30 -0.99 4.33
N ALA A 100 4.21 -2.05 3.51
CA ALA A 100 4.16 -3.44 4.00
C ALA A 100 5.45 -3.85 4.73
N VAL A 101 6.62 -3.49 4.20
CA VAL A 101 7.92 -3.79 4.83
C VAL A 101 8.07 -3.07 6.17
N VAL A 102 7.68 -1.79 6.24
CA VAL A 102 7.70 -1.03 7.50
C VAL A 102 6.76 -1.63 8.54
N ALA A 103 5.56 -2.07 8.13
CA ALA A 103 4.63 -2.74 9.04
C ALA A 103 5.21 -4.04 9.60
N TYR A 104 5.81 -4.87 8.74
CA TYR A 104 6.47 -6.11 9.12
C TYR A 104 7.67 -5.87 10.06
N ALA A 105 8.54 -4.93 9.72
CA ALA A 105 9.69 -4.58 10.55
C ALA A 105 9.26 -4.07 11.93
N ALA A 106 8.23 -3.22 11.99
CA ALA A 106 7.69 -2.73 13.25
C ALA A 106 7.12 -3.85 14.13
N ALA A 107 6.53 -4.88 13.54
CA ALA A 107 6.01 -6.03 14.25
C ALA A 107 7.15 -6.86 14.89
N ARG A 108 8.26 -7.05 14.18
CA ARG A 108 9.43 -7.81 14.66
C ARG A 108 10.16 -7.15 15.83
N VAL A 109 10.10 -5.82 15.95
CA VAL A 109 10.78 -5.06 17.01
C VAL A 109 9.94 -4.98 18.30
N THR A 110 8.64 -5.30 18.23
CA THR A 110 7.77 -5.28 19.42
C THR A 110 7.93 -6.61 20.17
N PRO A 111 8.49 -6.65 21.39
CA PRO A 111 8.69 -7.90 22.12
C PRO A 111 7.33 -8.59 22.36
N THR A 112 7.23 -9.87 22.02
CA THR A 112 6.14 -10.72 22.49
C THR A 112 6.27 -10.85 24.00
N ALA A 113 5.19 -10.63 24.74
CA ALA A 113 5.18 -10.69 26.21
C ALA A 113 5.54 -12.08 26.79
N ASP A 114 5.69 -13.09 25.93
CA ASP A 114 5.98 -14.49 26.28
C ASP A 114 7.46 -14.83 26.10
N GLY A 115 8.36 -14.16 26.84
CA GLY A 115 9.71 -14.68 27.08
C GLY A 115 9.64 -15.90 28.02
N PRO A 116 10.48 -16.93 27.85
CA PRO A 116 10.41 -18.12 28.70
C PRO A 116 10.75 -17.77 30.17
N PRO A 117 10.19 -18.52 31.15
CA PRO A 117 10.44 -18.31 32.58
C PRO A 117 11.89 -18.56 32.98
#